data_AF-A0A1L7NMZ6-F1
#
_entry.id   AF-A0A1L7NMZ6-F1
#
_cell.length_a   1.000
_cell.length_b   1.000
_cell.length_c   1.000
_cell.angle_alpha   90.00
_cell.angle_beta   90.00
_cell.angle_gamma   90.00
#
_symmetry.space_group_name_H-M   'P 1'
#
loop_
_entity.id
_entity.type
_entity.pdbx_description
1 polymer ?
#
loop_
_entity_poly.entity_id
_entity_poly.type
_entity_poly.pdbx_seq_one_letter_code
_entity_poly.pdbx_strand_id
1 'polypeptide(L)'
;MATWIDKLREWNYDWEPVATWLLDTVQYQAARHGPIAYVVTALTVILVFLSFPPTRKLTQTFCGGVFKLVLNFIQLAGALLFVQAVGFFARMCLTLFHKARIWLIETARRARE
;
A
#
# COMPACT_ATOMS: atom_id res chain seq x y z
N MET A 1 -42.38 -19.30 3.32
CA MET A 1 -40.98 -19.11 3.75
C MET A 1 -40.15 -20.15 3.01
N ALA A 2 -39.35 -19.74 2.03
CA ALA A 2 -38.49 -20.65 1.29
C ALA A 2 -37.49 -21.29 2.28
N THR A 3 -37.45 -22.61 2.33
CA THR A 3 -36.53 -23.33 3.22
C THR A 3 -35.13 -23.32 2.60
N TRP A 4 -34.08 -23.44 3.42
CA TRP A 4 -32.68 -23.46 2.94
C TRP A 4 -32.40 -24.60 1.94
N ILE A 5 -33.24 -25.65 1.95
CA ILE A 5 -33.25 -26.77 1.00
C ILE A 5 -33.67 -26.30 -0.39
N ASP A 6 -34.62 -25.37 -0.49
CA ASP A 6 -35.07 -24.80 -1.77
C ASP A 6 -33.96 -23.93 -2.40
N LYS A 7 -33.24 -23.15 -1.60
CA LYS A 7 -32.09 -22.36 -2.06
C LYS A 7 -30.93 -23.23 -2.60
N LEU A 8 -30.69 -24.40 -1.99
CA LEU A 8 -29.71 -25.38 -2.48
C LEU A 8 -30.16 -26.05 -3.78
N ARG A 9 -31.45 -26.34 -3.91
CA ARG A 9 -32.04 -26.95 -5.11
C ARG A 9 -31.99 -25.99 -6.31
N GLU A 10 -32.16 -24.69 -6.07
CA GLU A 10 -32.13 -23.64 -7.10
C GLU A 10 -30.73 -23.16 -7.47
N TRP A 11 -29.66 -23.73 -6.89
CA TRP A 11 -28.29 -23.19 -7.03
C TRP A 11 -28.22 -21.69 -6.70
N ASN A 12 -29.11 -21.24 -5.82
CA ASN A 12 -29.25 -19.83 -5.50
C ASN A 12 -28.18 -19.47 -4.46
N TYR A 13 -26.99 -19.12 -4.95
CA TYR A 13 -25.87 -18.58 -4.18
C TYR A 13 -26.14 -17.14 -3.77
N ASP A 14 -27.24 -16.95 -3.06
CA ASP A 14 -27.63 -15.68 -2.49
C ASP A 14 -26.66 -15.32 -1.36
N TRP A 15 -25.75 -14.39 -1.65
CA TRP A 15 -24.67 -13.97 -0.75
C TRP A 15 -25.09 -12.83 0.19
N GLU A 16 -26.29 -12.29 0.01
CA GLU A 16 -26.84 -11.18 0.79
C GLU A 16 -26.86 -11.45 2.31
N PRO A 17 -27.25 -12.65 2.81
CA PRO A 17 -27.23 -12.94 4.24
C PRO A 17 -25.82 -12.97 4.84
N VAL A 18 -24.81 -13.35 4.04
CA VAL A 18 -23.41 -13.37 4.46
C VAL A 18 -22.86 -11.95 4.50
N ALA A 19 -23.27 -11.10 3.57
CA ALA A 19 -22.90 -9.69 3.50
C ALA A 19 -23.41 -8.90 4.70
N THR A 20 -24.68 -9.07 5.05
CA THR A 20 -25.31 -8.39 6.19
C THR A 20 -24.69 -8.84 7.51
N TRP A 21 -24.48 -10.14 7.71
CA TRP A 21 -23.77 -10.66 8.88
C TRP A 21 -22.33 -10.11 9.00
N LEU A 22 -21.61 -9.98 7.88
CA LEU A 22 -20.26 -9.40 7.87
C LEU A 22 -20.27 -7.92 8.28
N LEU A 23 -21.17 -7.12 7.72
CA LEU A 23 -21.28 -5.69 8.05
C LEU A 23 -21.63 -5.48 9.53
N ASP A 24 -22.54 -6.28 10.08
CA ASP A 24 -22.93 -6.24 11.48
C ASP A 24 -21.75 -6.62 12.39
N THR A 25 -20.98 -7.65 12.01
CA THR A 25 -19.80 -8.08 12.75
C THR A 25 -18.70 -7.00 12.73
N VAL A 26 -18.48 -6.35 11.59
CA VAL A 26 -17.53 -5.24 11.46
C VAL A 26 -17.93 -4.07 12.36
N GLN A 27 -19.20 -3.66 12.31
CA GLN A 27 -19.70 -2.57 13.14
C GLN A 27 -19.60 -2.88 14.64
N TYR A 28 -19.88 -4.13 15.04
CA TYR A 28 -19.78 -4.56 16.42
C TYR A 28 -18.33 -4.48 16.96
N GLN A 29 -17.36 -4.99 16.20
CA GLN A 29 -15.95 -4.98 16.61
C GLN A 29 -15.35 -3.57 16.59
N ALA A 30 -15.76 -2.77 15.61
CA ALA A 30 -15.40 -1.35 15.49
C ALA A 30 -15.83 -0.53 16.70
N ALA A 31 -17.07 -0.71 17.17
CA ALA A 31 -17.60 0.01 18.32
C ALA A 31 -16.89 -0.35 19.64
N ARG A 32 -16.30 -1.55 19.73
CA ARG A 32 -15.79 -2.09 21.00
C ARG A 32 -14.28 -1.97 21.20
N HIS A 33 -13.49 -2.06 20.13
CA HIS A 33 -12.04 -2.21 20.22
C HIS A 33 -11.26 -1.08 19.52
N GLY A 34 -11.95 -0.09 18.96
CA GLY A 34 -11.32 1.09 18.35
C GLY A 34 -10.64 0.81 17.00
N PRO A 35 -9.72 1.69 16.56
CA PRO A 35 -9.22 1.72 15.18
C PRO A 35 -8.55 0.42 14.71
N ILE A 36 -7.87 -0.28 15.61
CA ILE A 36 -7.12 -1.51 15.29
C ILE A 36 -8.07 -2.65 14.90
N ALA A 37 -9.28 -2.67 15.47
CA ALA A 37 -10.27 -3.70 15.16
C ALA A 37 -10.80 -3.59 13.73
N TYR A 38 -10.80 -2.40 13.12
CA TYR A 38 -11.16 -2.26 11.70
C TYR A 38 -10.20 -3.01 10.79
N VAL A 39 -8.89 -2.98 11.09
CA VAL A 39 -7.88 -3.64 10.27
C VAL A 39 -8.03 -5.16 10.35
N VAL A 40 -8.15 -5.69 11.57
CA VAL A 40 -8.32 -7.13 11.80
C VAL A 40 -9.62 -7.62 11.16
N THR A 41 -10.71 -6.88 11.36
CA THR A 41 -12.02 -7.28 10.85
C THR A 41 -12.08 -7.20 9.31
N ALA A 42 -11.48 -6.17 8.70
CA ALA A 42 -11.35 -6.10 7.24
C ALA A 42 -10.53 -7.28 6.67
N LEU A 43 -9.47 -7.69 7.35
CA LEU A 43 -8.67 -8.87 6.98
C LEU A 43 -9.51 -10.16 7.08
N THR A 44 -10.29 -10.33 8.14
CA THR A 44 -11.20 -11.47 8.29
C THR A 44 -12.26 -11.49 7.19
N VAL A 45 -12.86 -10.35 6.85
CA VAL A 45 -13.85 -10.21 5.76
C VAL A 45 -13.24 -10.65 4.43
N ILE A 46 -12.01 -10.22 4.13
CA ILE A 46 -11.29 -10.59 2.91
C ILE A 46 -11.04 -12.10 2.86
N LEU A 47 -10.60 -12.71 3.97
CA LEU A 47 -10.36 -14.15 4.06
C LEU A 47 -11.66 -14.96 3.88
N VAL A 48 -12.77 -14.47 4.43
CA VAL A 48 -14.09 -15.08 4.26
C VAL A 48 -14.53 -15.00 2.80
N PHE A 49 -14.43 -13.84 2.14
CA PHE A 49 -14.78 -13.73 0.71
C PHE A 49 -13.85 -14.52 -0.22
N LEU A 50 -12.60 -14.77 0.18
CA LEU A 50 -11.67 -15.67 -0.52
C LEU A 50 -12.04 -17.15 -0.37
N SER A 51 -12.75 -17.53 0.70
CA SER A 51 -13.19 -18.91 0.92
C SER A 51 -14.38 -19.30 0.05
N PHE A 52 -15.22 -18.33 -0.34
CA PHE A 52 -16.39 -18.58 -1.19
C PHE A 52 -16.01 -18.58 -2.68
N PRO A 53 -16.31 -19.66 -3.44
CA PRO A 53 -16.04 -19.73 -4.88
C PRO A 53 -16.60 -18.58 -5.73
N PRO A 54 -17.83 -18.08 -5.52
CA PRO A 54 -18.38 -17.01 -6.37
C PRO A 54 -17.69 -15.66 -6.17
N THR A 55 -17.25 -15.33 -4.95
CA THR A 55 -16.63 -14.03 -4.63
C THR A 55 -15.11 -14.05 -4.79
N ARG A 56 -14.47 -15.23 -4.73
CA ARG A 56 -13.01 -15.37 -4.71
C ARG A 56 -12.29 -14.58 -5.81
N LYS A 57 -12.71 -14.67 -7.07
CA LYS A 57 -12.04 -13.97 -8.19
C LYS A 57 -12.17 -12.46 -8.09
N LEU A 58 -13.33 -11.96 -7.68
CA LEU A 58 -13.58 -10.53 -7.48
C LEU A 58 -12.72 -10.00 -6.33
N THR A 59 -12.70 -10.72 -5.19
CA THR A 59 -11.89 -10.33 -4.02
C THR A 59 -10.40 -10.35 -4.31
N GLN A 60 -9.90 -11.35 -5.05
CA GLN A 60 -8.50 -11.40 -5.50
C GLN A 60 -8.15 -10.22 -6.40
N THR A 61 -9.01 -9.91 -7.37
CA THR A 61 -8.79 -8.78 -8.29
C THR A 61 -8.79 -7.46 -7.54
N PHE A 62 -9.74 -7.28 -6.61
CA PHE A 62 -9.83 -6.09 -5.78
C PHE A 62 -8.60 -5.92 -4.88
N CYS A 63 -8.22 -6.96 -4.12
CA CYS A 63 -7.04 -6.91 -3.25
C CYS A 63 -5.76 -6.67 -4.05
N GLY A 64 -5.62 -7.31 -5.22
CA GLY A 64 -4.49 -7.08 -6.12
C GLY A 64 -4.43 -5.65 -6.66
N GLY A 65 -5.58 -5.05 -6.97
CA GLY A 65 -5.69 -3.65 -7.39
C GLY A 65 -5.27 -2.68 -6.28
N VAL A 66 -5.79 -2.87 -5.06
CA VAL A 66 -5.43 -2.06 -3.89
C VAL A 66 -3.94 -2.18 -3.58
N PHE A 67 -3.39 -3.39 -3.59
CA PHE A 67 -1.97 -3.61 -3.33
C PHE A 67 -1.08 -2.92 -4.38
N LYS A 68 -1.44 -3.00 -5.67
CA LYS A 68 -0.73 -2.27 -6.74
C LYS A 68 -0.78 -0.76 -6.55
N LEU A 69 -1.92 -0.21 -6.13
CA LEU A 69 -2.06 1.23 -5.84
C LEU A 69 -1.11 1.66 -4.71
N VAL A 70 -1.05 0.89 -3.63
CA VAL A 70 -0.16 1.15 -2.49
C VAL A 70 1.31 1.06 -2.92
N LEU A 71 1.69 0.02 -3.68
CA LEU A 71 3.06 -0.11 -4.17
C LEU A 71 3.45 1.02 -5.12
N ASN A 72 2.57 1.41 -6.04
CA ASN A 72 2.81 2.54 -6.92
C ASN A 72 3.00 3.84 -6.13
N PHE A 73 2.20 4.06 -5.08
CA PHE A 73 2.37 5.21 -4.19
C PHE A 73 3.73 5.21 -3.50
N ILE A 74 4.13 4.07 -2.92
CA ILE A 74 5.45 3.91 -2.27
C ILE A 74 6.58 4.14 -3.27
N GLN A 75 6.48 3.58 -4.47
CA GLN A 75 7.46 3.76 -5.54
C GLN A 75 7.57 5.23 -5.95
N LEU A 76 6.44 5.94 -6.08
CA LEU A 76 6.42 7.36 -6.43
C LEU A 76 7.09 8.20 -5.34
N ALA A 77 6.76 7.95 -4.07
CA ALA A 77 7.38 8.62 -2.94
C ALA A 77 8.89 8.34 -2.87
N GLY A 78 9.29 7.09 -3.09
CA GLY A 78 10.70 6.68 -3.14
C GLY A 78 11.47 7.35 -4.28
N ALA A 79 10.87 7.42 -5.48
CA ALA A 79 11.46 8.11 -6.62
C ALA A 79 11.66 9.61 -6.34
N LEU A 80 10.69 10.25 -5.69
CA LEU A 80 10.77 11.66 -5.30
C LEU A 80 11.94 11.90 -4.33
N LEU A 81 12.06 11.06 -3.30
CA LEU A 81 13.18 11.13 -2.35
C LEU A 81 14.53 10.88 -3.04
N PHE A 82 14.58 9.94 -3.97
CA PHE A 82 15.79 9.62 -4.72
C PHE A 82 16.25 10.81 -5.58
N VAL A 83 15.34 11.47 -6.30
CA VAL A 83 15.69 12.66 -7.11
C VAL A 83 16.23 13.79 -6.23
N GLN A 84 15.63 14.03 -5.07
CA GLN A 84 16.12 15.03 -4.12
C GLN A 84 17.52 14.68 -3.58
N ALA A 85 17.74 13.42 -3.23
CA ALA A 85 19.03 12.94 -2.78
C ALA A 85 20.11 13.10 -3.86
N VAL A 86 19.83 12.68 -5.10
CA VAL A 86 20.76 12.83 -6.22
C VAL A 86 21.06 14.30 -6.50
N GLY A 87 20.04 15.16 -6.48
CA GLY A 87 20.21 16.61 -6.62
C GLY A 87 21.11 17.20 -5.54
N PHE A 88 20.97 16.75 -4.29
CA PHE A 88 21.84 17.14 -3.19
C PHE A 88 23.29 16.68 -3.41
N PHE A 89 23.51 15.41 -3.77
CA PHE A 89 24.85 14.88 -4.04
C PHE A 89 25.54 15.60 -5.21
N ALA A 90 24.81 15.90 -6.29
CA ALA A 90 25.34 16.65 -7.42
C ALA A 90 25.83 18.05 -7.01
N ARG A 91 25.05 18.77 -6.19
CA ARG A 91 25.44 20.08 -5.65
C ARG A 91 26.64 19.99 -4.71
N MET A 92 26.68 18.97 -3.85
CA MET A 92 27.84 18.72 -3.00
C MET A 92 29.11 18.47 -3.82
N CYS A 93 29.05 17.59 -4.83
CA CYS A 93 30.19 17.29 -5.70
C CYS A 93 30.68 18.54 -6.43
N LEU A 94 29.78 19.35 -6.98
CA LEU A 94 30.14 20.62 -7.63
C LEU A 94 30.81 21.60 -6.66
N THR A 95 30.33 21.66 -5.42
CA THR A 95 30.90 22.52 -4.37
C THR A 95 32.32 22.07 -3.99
N LEU A 96 32.51 20.76 -3.81
CA LEU A 96 33.82 20.18 -3.54
C LEU A 96 34.79 20.38 -4.70
N PHE A 97 34.33 20.21 -5.94
CA PHE A 97 35.12 20.46 -7.12
C PHE A 97 35.57 21.92 -7.24
N HIS A 98 34.67 22.87 -6.95
CA HIS A 98 35.01 24.30 -6.91
C HIS A 98 36.07 24.60 -5.86
N LYS A 99 35.91 24.07 -4.63
CA LYS A 99 36.89 24.25 -3.56
C LYS A 99 38.24 23.61 -3.90
N ALA A 100 38.23 22.41 -4.46
CA ALA A 100 39.45 21.70 -4.87
C ALA A 100 40.21 22.46 -5.98
N ARG A 101 39.49 23.03 -6.95
CA ARG A 101 40.09 23.87 -8.00
C ARG A 101 40.77 25.11 -7.42
N ILE A 102 40.11 25.82 -6.50
CA ILE A 102 40.70 26.99 -5.83
C ILE A 102 41.95 26.58 -5.07
N TRP A 103 41.88 25.52 -4.28
CA TRP A 103 43.01 25.00 -3.52
C TRP A 103 44.21 24.63 -4.40
N LEU A 104 43.98 24.00 -5.56
CA LEU A 104 45.02 23.68 -6.55
C LEU A 104 45.69 24.93 -7.10
N ILE A 105 44.92 25.97 -7.44
CA ILE A 105 45.43 27.24 -7.96
C ILE A 105 46.26 27.95 -6.86
N GLU A 106 45.77 27.98 -5.63
CA GLU A 106 46.47 28.59 -4.48
C GLU A 106 47.79 27.87 -4.17
N THR A 107 47.79 26.54 -4.24
CA THR A 107 48.97 25.70 -3.99
C THR A 107 50.01 25.90 -5.09
N ALA A 108 49.58 25.94 -6.37
CA ALA A 108 50.47 26.22 -7.49
C ALA A 108 51.07 27.64 -7.42
N ARG A 109 50.31 28.63 -6.93
CA ARG A 109 50.80 29.99 -6.71
C ARG A 109 51.87 30.03 -5.61
N ARG A 110 51.62 29.40 -4.46
CA ARG A 110 52.58 29.31 -3.34
C ARG A 110 53.84 28.52 -3.67
N ALA A 111 53.78 27.58 -4.61
CA ALA A 111 54.96 26.86 -5.08
C ALA A 111 55.82 27.68 -6.07
N ARG A 112 55.30 28.82 -6.55
CA ARG A 112 55.96 29.70 -7.53
C ARG A 112 56.55 30.97 -6.90
N GLU A 113 56.03 31.37 -5.74
CA GLU A 113 56.63 32.36 -4.83
C GLU A 113 57.76 31.70 -4.01
#